data_AF-A0A4Q5XLS0-F1
#
_entry.id   AF-A0A4Q5XLS0-F1
#
_cell.length_a   1.000
_cell.length_b   1.000
_cell.length_c   1.000
_cell.angle_alpha   90.00
_cell.angle_beta   90.00
_cell.angle_gamma   90.00
#
_symmetry.space_group_name_H-M   'P 1'
#
loop_
_entity.id
_entity.type
_entity.pdbx_description
1 polymer ?
#
loop_
_entity_poly.entity_id
_entity_poly.type
_entity_poly.pdbx_seq_one_letter_code
_entity_poly.pdbx_strand_id
1 'polypeptide(L)' 'TERWIGLANEAGMSVTTFATAWSKQHDFVASTIVGVTHEDQLPDIFAAADVTLDAEMLKKIDAVSKEIRYPMG' A
#
# COMPACT_ATOMS: atom_id res chain seq x y z
N THR A 1 7.77 -5.55 -8.48
CA THR A 1 8.13 -4.91 -7.19
C THR A 1 8.66 -3.50 -7.38
N GLU A 2 9.59 -3.26 -8.31
CA GLU A 2 10.15 -1.92 -8.58
C GLU A 2 9.11 -0.84 -8.87
N ARG A 3 8.07 -1.14 -9.67
CA ARG A 3 6.99 -0.17 -9.96
C ARG A 3 6.22 0.26 -8.73
N TRP A 4 6.00 -0.64 -7.76
CA TRP A 4 5.31 -0.33 -6.51
C TRP A 4 6.17 0.54 -5.59
N ILE A 5 7.47 0.26 -5.53
CA ILE A 5 8.44 1.08 -4.80
C ILE A 5 8.51 2.49 -5.41
N GLY A 6 8.50 2.59 -6.75
CA GLY A 6 8.45 3.88 -7.46
C GLY A 6 7.23 4.72 -7.10
N LEU A 7 6.04 4.12 -7.10
CA LEU A 7 4.80 4.81 -6.70
C LEU A 7 4.79 5.21 -5.22
N ALA A 8 5.30 4.36 -4.33
CA ALA A 8 5.42 4.69 -2.91
C ALA A 8 6.37 5.88 -2.67
N ASN A 9 7.50 5.91 -3.40
CA ASN A 9 8.45 7.03 -3.37
C ASN A 9 7.82 8.33 -3.91
N GLU A 10 7.04 8.26 -4.99
CA GLU A 10 6.27 9.41 -5.50
C GLU A 10 5.26 9.94 -4.46
N ALA A 11 4.66 9.02 -3.69
CA ALA A 11 3.75 9.35 -2.59
C ALA A 11 4.49 9.80 -1.31
N GLY A 12 5.82 9.78 -1.29
CA GLY A 12 6.64 10.21 -0.15
C GLY A 12 6.55 9.30 1.08
N MET A 13 6.18 8.03 0.92
CA MET A 13 5.98 7.08 2.02
C MET A 13 6.69 5.75 1.74
N SER A 14 6.88 4.93 2.78
CA SER A 14 7.45 3.61 2.58
C SER A 14 6.47 2.71 1.81
N VAL A 15 7.01 1.74 1.07
CA VAL A 15 6.18 0.78 0.33
C VAL A 15 5.26 -0.02 1.26
N THR A 16 5.68 -0.22 2.52
CA THR A 16 4.89 -0.86 3.58
C THR A 16 3.70 0.02 3.93
N THR A 17 3.93 1.31 4.22
CA THR A 17 2.86 2.27 4.51
C THR A 17 1.87 2.38 3.35
N PHE A 18 2.39 2.46 2.12
CA PHE A 18 1.59 2.53 0.90
C PHE A 18 0.69 1.30 0.71
N ALA A 19 1.24 0.10 0.85
CA ALA A 19 0.49 -1.14 0.69
C ALA A 19 -0.58 -1.31 1.78
N THR A 20 -0.25 -0.97 3.03
CA THR A 20 -1.20 -1.03 4.15
C THR A 20 -2.32 -0.01 3.98
N ALA A 21 -2.01 1.22 3.57
CA ALA A 21 -3.00 2.27 3.32
C ALA A 21 -3.95 1.87 2.17
N TRP A 22 -3.40 1.36 1.06
CA TRP A 22 -4.20 0.85 -0.05
C TRP A 22 -5.14 -0.28 0.39
N SER A 23 -4.65 -1.24 1.18
CA SER A 23 -5.50 -2.33 1.68
C SER A 23 -6.63 -1.83 2.59
N LYS A 24 -6.37 -0.86 3.46
CA LYS A 24 -7.33 -0.36 4.45
C LYS A 24 -8.43 0.50 3.84
N GLN A 25 -8.11 1.34 2.86
CA GLN A 25 -9.02 2.39 2.37
C GLN A 25 -10.20 1.87 1.53
N HIS A 26 -10.26 0.57 1.27
CA HIS A 26 -11.38 -0.02 0.56
C HIS A 26 -12.56 -0.26 1.51
N ASP A 27 -13.74 0.27 1.19
CA ASP A 27 -14.95 0.16 2.03
C ASP A 27 -15.37 -1.28 2.36
N PHE A 28 -14.95 -2.27 1.56
CA PHE A 28 -15.21 -3.68 1.81
C PHE A 28 -14.24 -4.34 2.80
N VAL A 29 -13.18 -3.64 3.23
CA VAL A 29 -12.17 -4.14 4.17
C VAL A 29 -12.51 -3.65 5.58
N ALA A 30 -13.04 -4.56 6.40
CA ALA A 30 -13.38 -4.24 7.79
C ALA A 30 -12.13 -4.04 8.67
N SER A 31 -11.03 -4.74 8.36
CA SER A 31 -9.77 -4.64 9.09
C SER A 31 -8.60 -5.15 8.24
N THR A 32 -7.46 -4.48 8.32
CA THR A 32 -6.20 -4.92 7.70
C THR A 32 -5.35 -5.63 8.75
N ILE A 33 -5.14 -6.94 8.57
CA ILE A 33 -4.29 -7.74 9.45
C ILE A 33 -2.84 -7.63 8.98
N VAL A 34 -1.95 -7.24 9.88
CA VAL A 34 -0.52 -7.06 9.57
C VAL A 34 0.31 -7.91 10.53
N GLY A 35 1.26 -8.66 9.97
CA GLY A 35 2.20 -9.48 10.73
C GLY A 35 3.58 -8.85 10.74
N VAL A 36 4.20 -8.77 11.92
CA VAL A 36 5.57 -8.29 12.10
C VAL A 36 6.40 -9.36 12.81
N THR A 37 7.68 -9.44 12.45
CA THR A 37 8.64 -10.31 13.16
C THR A 37 9.44 -9.54 14.20
N HIS A 38 9.55 -8.22 14.03
CA HIS A 38 10.28 -7.31 14.91
C HIS A 38 9.47 -6.03 15.14
N GLU A 39 9.61 -5.43 16.31
CA GLU A 39 8.87 -4.21 16.70
C GLU A 39 9.21 -3.00 15.83
N ASP A 40 10.42 -2.92 15.28
CA ASP A 40 10.88 -1.83 14.41
C ASP A 40 10.09 -1.71 13.09
N GLN A 41 9.29 -2.72 12.75
CA GLN A 41 8.43 -2.72 11.56
C GLN A 41 7.07 -2.04 11.81
N LEU A 42 6.69 -1.88 13.08
CA LEU A 42 5.41 -1.29 13.47
C LEU A 42 5.24 0.19 13.08
N PRO A 43 6.25 1.07 13.18
CA PRO A 43 6.09 2.49 12.88
C PRO A 43 5.54 2.75 11.47
N ASP A 44 6.07 2.06 10.46
CA ASP A 44 5.62 2.20 9.06
C ASP A 44 4.18 1.70 8.85
N ILE A 45 3.78 0.67 9.59
CA ILE A 45 2.44 0.09 9.53
C ILE A 45 1.44 1.04 10.19
N PHE A 46 1.80 1.60 11.35
CA PHE A 46 0.95 2.57 12.05
C PHE A 46 0.85 3.89 11.30
N ALA A 47 1.90 4.33 10.61
CA ALA A 47 1.85 5.50 9.74
C ALA A 47 0.77 5.37 8.65
N ALA A 48 0.45 4.14 8.21
CA ALA A 48 -0.59 3.91 7.21
C ALA A 48 -2.02 4.16 7.75
N ALA A 49 -2.20 4.21 9.07
CA ALA A 49 -3.50 4.44 9.68
C ALA A 49 -4.07 5.83 9.33
N ASP A 50 -3.20 6.83 9.19
CA ASP A 50 -3.58 8.22 8.91
C ASP A 50 -3.45 8.60 7.42
N VAL A 51 -3.04 7.65 6.57
CA VAL A 51 -2.85 7.88 5.13
C VAL A 51 -4.12 7.55 4.36
N THR A 52 -4.56 8.49 3.52
CA THR A 52 -5.60 8.28 2.51
C THR A 52 -5.00 8.53 1.14
N LEU A 53 -5.00 7.53 0.26
CA LEU A 53 -4.50 7.72 -1.11
C LEU A 53 -5.53 8.49 -1.93
N ASP A 54 -5.05 9.47 -2.69
CA ASP A 54 -5.91 10.24 -3.58
C ASP A 54 -6.40 9.41 -4.80
N ALA A 55 -7.41 9.94 -5.48
CA ALA A 55 -8.01 9.28 -6.64
C ALA A 55 -7.04 9.13 -7.82
N GLU A 56 -6.00 9.98 -7.92
CA GLU A 56 -5.01 9.89 -8.98
C GLU A 56 -4.03 8.75 -8.75
N MET A 57 -3.55 8.59 -7.52
CA MET A 57 -2.69 7.50 -7.08
C MET A 57 -3.42 6.16 -7.21
N LEU A 58 -4.70 6.11 -6.84
CA LEU A 58 -5.53 4.92 -7.06
C LEU A 58 -5.61 4.52 -8.54
N LYS A 59 -5.76 5.49 -9.46
CA LYS A 59 -5.74 5.20 -10.91
C LYS A 59 -4.39 4.67 -11.38
N LYS A 60 -3.28 5.20 -10.85
CA LYS A 60 -1.93 4.68 -11.13
C LYS A 60 -1.79 3.23 -10.65
N ILE A 61 -2.25 2.93 -9.44
CA ILE A 61 -2.25 1.58 -8.88
C ILE A 61 -3.08 0.63 -9.74
N ASP A 62 -4.28 1.02 -10.14
CA ASP A 62 -5.15 0.22 -11.01
C ASP A 62 -4.51 -0.06 -12.37
N ALA A 63 -3.82 0.92 -12.96
CA ALA A 63 -3.10 0.73 -14.22
C ALA A 63 -2.00 -0.33 -14.10
N VAL A 64 -1.17 -0.24 -13.05
CA VAL A 64 -0.08 -1.20 -12.79
C VAL A 64 -0.65 -2.59 -12.48
N SER A 65 -1.71 -2.68 -11.66
CA SER A 65 -2.38 -3.96 -11.33
C SER A 65 -3.03 -4.64 -12.53
N LYS A 66 -3.55 -3.87 -13.50
CA LYS A 66 -4.13 -4.41 -14.74
C LYS A 66 -3.05 -4.90 -15.71
N GLU A 67 -1.92 -4.21 -15.78
CA GLU A 67 -0.79 -4.60 -16.62
C GLU A 67 -0.10 -5.85 -16.06
N ILE A 68 0.07 -5.91 -14.74
CA ILE A 68 0.72 -7.02 -14.04
C ILE A 68 -0.36 -7.81 -13.29
N ARG A 69 -1.08 -8.66 -14.04
CA ARG A 69 -2.18 -9.44 -13.48
C ARG A 69 -1.67 -10.69 -12.77
N TYR A 70 -1.96 -10.81 -11.47
CA TYR A 70 -1.56 -11.92 -10.59
C TYR A 70 -0.04 -12.24 -10.62
N PRO A 71 0.83 -11.30 -10.22
CA PRO A 71 2.29 -11.51 -10.25
C PRO A 71 2.80 -12.58 -9.29
N MET A 72 1.96 -13.03 -8.36
CA MET A 72 2.30 -13.98 -7.29
C MET A 72 1.43 -15.25 -7.40
N GLY A 73 1.15 -15.69 -8.64
CA GLY A 73 0.41 -16.93 -8.94
C GLY A 73 1.03 -18.16 -8.29
#